data_AF-E5B5L5-F1
#
_entry.id   AF-E5B5L5-F1
#
_cell.length_a   1.000
_cell.length_b   1.000
_cell.length_c   1.000
_cell.angle_alpha   90.00
_cell.angle_beta   90.00
_cell.angle_gamma   90.00
#
_symmetry.space_group_name_H-M   'P 1'
#
loop_
_entity.id
_entity.type
_entity.pdbx_description
1 polymer ?
#
loop_
_entity_poly.entity_id
_entity_poly.type
_entity_poly.pdbx_seq_one_letter_code
_entity_poly.pdbx_strand_id
1 'polypeptide(L)'
;MICSDDNYAMALGGLIKSIINNASSDKNYDLVILDNGLTVKNKHRILSLIEDITNFSVRFFSVHAFDEIKDAYIRPPFTIATYSRLFISPPFLDILKR
;
A
#
# COMPACT_ATOMS: atom_id res chain seq x y z
N MET A 1 -3.03 6.02 -0.33
CA MET A 1 -2.04 5.04 -0.83
C MET A 1 -0.83 5.04 0.09
N ILE A 2 -0.30 3.87 0.42
CA ILE A 2 0.85 3.68 1.33
C ILE A 2 1.84 2.73 0.65
N CYS A 3 3.14 2.98 0.72
CA CYS A 3 4.16 2.04 0.24
C CYS A 3 4.86 1.39 1.44
N SER A 4 4.99 0.08 1.43
CA SER A 4 5.68 -0.65 2.50
C SER A 4 6.33 -1.93 1.99
N ASP A 5 7.38 -2.34 2.69
CA ASP A 5 7.96 -3.67 2.62
C ASP A 5 7.75 -4.41 3.96
N ASP A 6 8.30 -5.62 4.07
CA ASP A 6 8.16 -6.47 5.26
C ASP A 6 8.81 -5.90 6.53
N ASN A 7 9.92 -5.16 6.40
CA ASN A 7 10.62 -4.56 7.55
C ASN A 7 9.76 -3.46 8.21
N TYR A 8 8.90 -2.80 7.43
CA TYR A 8 7.99 -1.77 7.90
C TYR A 8 6.57 -2.27 8.19
N ALA A 9 6.31 -3.59 8.09
CA ALA A 9 4.97 -4.15 8.28
C ALA A 9 4.34 -3.82 9.65
N MET A 10 5.15 -3.75 10.70
CA MET A 10 4.68 -3.36 12.04
C MET A 10 4.23 -1.89 12.08
N ALA A 11 5.02 -1.00 11.50
CA ALA A 11 4.69 0.42 11.40
C ALA A 11 3.44 0.64 10.53
N LEU A 12 3.33 -0.12 9.42
CA LEU A 12 2.14 -0.13 8.56
C LEU A 12 0.89 -0.53 9.35
N GLY A 13 0.95 -1.59 10.17
CA GLY A 13 -0.15 -1.99 11.02
C GLY A 13 -0.57 -0.91 12.01
N GLY A 14 0.40 -0.26 12.68
CA GLY A 14 0.13 0.86 13.59
C GLY A 14 -0.53 2.06 12.88
N LEU A 15 -0.05 2.40 11.69
CA LEU A 15 -0.63 3.44 10.85
C LEU A 15 -2.08 3.13 10.48
N ILE A 16 -2.35 1.92 9.98
CA ILE A 16 -3.71 1.49 9.61
C ILE A 16 -4.64 1.56 10.82
N LYS A 17 -4.19 1.12 12.00
CA LYS A 17 -5.00 1.21 13.21
C LYS A 17 -5.27 2.66 13.62
N SER A 18 -4.29 3.54 13.50
CA SER A 18 -4.47 4.97 13.74
C SER A 18 -5.50 5.59 12.80
N ILE A 19 -5.47 5.24 11.51
CA ILE A 19 -6.46 5.70 10.52
C ILE A 19 -7.85 5.21 10.90
N ILE A 20 -8.01 3.91 11.18
CA ILE A 20 -9.30 3.31 11.58
C ILE A 20 -9.87 4.03 12.81
N ASN A 21 -9.06 4.26 13.84
CA ASN A 21 -9.53 4.87 15.08
C ASN A 21 -9.95 6.34 14.94
N ASN A 22 -9.52 7.03 13.88
CA ASN A 22 -9.85 8.44 13.63
C ASN A 22 -10.73 8.63 12.38
N ALA A 23 -11.15 7.53 11.75
CA ALA A 23 -11.99 7.57 10.57
C ALA A 23 -13.45 7.82 10.94
N SER A 24 -14.15 8.51 10.04
CA SER A 24 -15.56 8.80 10.21
C SER A 24 -16.41 7.65 9.71
N SER A 25 -17.45 7.26 10.44
CA SER A 25 -18.30 6.12 10.09
C SER A 25 -19.23 6.37 8.90
N ASP A 26 -19.42 7.63 8.50
CA ASP A 26 -20.21 8.06 7.33
C ASP A 26 -19.44 7.98 6.01
N LYS A 27 -18.14 7.65 6.04
CA LYS A 27 -17.28 7.58 4.86
C LYS A 27 -16.72 6.19 4.66
N ASN A 28 -16.51 5.84 3.39
CA ASN A 28 -15.82 4.63 2.99
C ASN A 28 -14.36 4.93 2.65
N TYR A 29 -13.46 4.05 3.06
CA TYR A 29 -12.02 4.19 2.91
C TYR A 29 -11.45 3.01 2.12
N ASP A 30 -10.67 3.31 1.08
CA ASP A 30 -9.94 2.32 0.28
C ASP A 30 -8.43 2.54 0.46
N LEU A 31 -7.80 1.58 1.15
CA LEU A 31 -6.38 1.59 1.47
C LEU A 31 -5.61 0.80 0.41
N VAL A 32 -5.01 1.54 -0.51
CA VAL A 32 -4.10 0.99 -1.52
C VAL A 32 -2.69 0.89 -0.95
N ILE A 33 -2.18 -0.34 -0.81
CA ILE A 33 -0.83 -0.64 -0.35
C ILE A 33 0.03 -1.05 -1.55
N LEU A 34 1.04 -0.24 -1.86
CA LEU A 34 2.12 -0.60 -2.77
C LEU A 34 3.08 -1.53 -2.02
N ASP A 35 3.03 -2.78 -2.42
CA ASP A 35 3.72 -3.90 -1.80
C ASP A 35 5.10 -4.12 -2.44
N ASN A 36 6.15 -3.83 -1.68
CA ASN A 36 7.54 -4.07 -2.03
C ASN A 36 8.11 -5.30 -1.30
N GLY A 37 7.37 -6.41 -1.30
CA GLY A 37 7.83 -7.70 -0.77
C GLY A 37 7.33 -8.02 0.64
N LEU A 38 6.14 -7.55 1.03
CA LEU A 38 5.44 -7.99 2.23
C LEU A 38 5.20 -9.50 2.20
N THR A 39 5.56 -10.17 3.30
CA THR A 39 5.28 -11.59 3.47
C THR A 39 3.78 -11.84 3.51
N VAL A 40 3.37 -13.03 3.07
CA VAL A 40 1.97 -13.48 3.13
C VAL A 40 1.41 -13.37 4.55
N LYS A 41 2.23 -13.71 5.56
CA LYS A 41 1.87 -13.60 6.98
C LYS A 41 1.52 -12.16 7.38
N ASN A 42 2.34 -11.19 6.98
CA ASN A 42 2.08 -9.79 7.33
C ASN A 42 0.90 -9.20 6.55
N LYS A 43 0.67 -9.61 5.30
CA LYS A 43 -0.56 -9.26 4.56
C LYS A 43 -1.81 -9.76 5.26
N HIS A 44 -1.82 -11.01 5.73
CA HIS A 44 -2.95 -11.55 6.48
C HIS A 44 -3.21 -10.77 7.77
N ARG A 45 -2.15 -10.41 8.51
CA ARG A 45 -2.27 -9.57 9.72
C ARG A 45 -2.86 -8.20 9.41
N ILE A 46 -2.50 -7.60 8.28
CA ILE A 46 -3.07 -6.32 7.86
C ILE A 46 -4.55 -6.47 7.52
N LEU A 47 -4.93 -7.53 6.80
CA LEU A 47 -6.33 -7.82 6.48
C LEU A 47 -7.16 -8.07 7.73
N SER A 48 -6.62 -8.78 8.73
CA SER A 48 -7.33 -8.99 10.00
C SER A 48 -7.57 -7.70 10.80
N LEU A 49 -6.86 -6.60 10.52
CA LEU A 49 -7.14 -5.31 11.18
C LEU A 49 -8.45 -4.68 10.72
N ILE A 50 -8.96 -5.06 9.54
CA ILE A 50 -10.17 -4.50 8.93
C ILE A 50 -11.29 -5.52 8.76
N GLU A 51 -11.10 -6.78 9.17
CA GLU A 51 -12.05 -7.87 8.94
C GLU A 51 -13.46 -7.58 9.49
N ASP A 52 -13.54 -6.95 10.67
CA ASP A 52 -14.80 -6.59 11.32
C ASP A 52 -15.32 -5.18 10.93
N ILE A 53 -14.70 -4.51 9.96
CA ILE A 53 -14.96 -3.10 9.63
C ILE A 53 -15.49 -2.99 8.20
N THR A 54 -16.77 -2.65 8.07
CA THR A 54 -17.48 -2.67 6.78
C THR A 54 -17.18 -1.50 5.86
N ASN A 55 -16.76 -0.35 6.39
CA ASN A 55 -16.46 0.85 5.61
C ASN A 55 -14.98 0.96 5.20
N PHE A 56 -14.20 -0.11 5.37
CA PHE A 56 -12.79 -0.17 4.97
C PHE A 56 -12.54 -1.29 3.96
N SER A 57 -11.68 -1.00 3.00
CA SER A 57 -11.12 -2.00 2.08
C SER A 57 -9.60 -1.80 1.99
N VAL A 58 -8.86 -2.89 1.81
CA VAL A 58 -7.40 -2.87 1.64
C VAL A 58 -7.05 -3.66 0.39
N ARG A 59 -6.24 -3.06 -0.49
CA ARG A 59 -5.77 -3.69 -1.73
C ARG A 59 -4.24 -3.64 -1.78
N PHE A 60 -3.63 -4.76 -2.15
CA PHE A 60 -2.18 -4.86 -2.30
C PHE A 60 -1.81 -4.85 -3.78
N PHE A 61 -0.95 -3.93 -4.19
CA PHE A 61 -0.41 -3.85 -5.53
C PHE A 61 1.09 -4.08 -5.46
N SER A 62 1.57 -5.16 -6.07
CA SER A 62 3.00 -5.42 -6.11
C SER A 62 3.70 -4.35 -6.95
N VAL A 63 4.72 -3.71 -6.38
CA VAL A 63 5.54 -2.75 -7.13
C VAL A 63 6.35 -3.44 -8.24
N HIS A 64 6.54 -4.76 -8.15
CA HIS A 64 7.24 -5.55 -9.17
C HIS A 64 6.36 -5.84 -10.41
N ALA A 65 5.05 -5.58 -10.33
CA ALA A 65 4.13 -5.74 -11.45
C ALA A 65 4.19 -4.58 -12.45
N PHE A 66 4.84 -3.47 -12.09
CA PHE A 66 5.06 -2.36 -13.01
C PHE A 66 6.30 -2.66 -13.87
N ASP A 67 6.08 -3.20 -15.06
CA ASP A 67 7.14 -3.40 -16.05
C ASP A 67 7.86 -2.07 -16.39
N GLU A 68 7.15 -0.95 -16.30
CA GLU A 68 7.67 0.41 -16.47
C GLU A 68 8.71 0.81 -15.41
N ILE A 69 8.73 0.14 -14.24
CA ILE A 69 9.75 0.36 -13.19
C ILE A 69 11.04 -0.40 -13.50
N LYS A 70 10.99 -1.46 -14.31
CA LYS A 70 12.18 -2.26 -14.64
C LYS A 70 13.19 -1.45 -15.47
N ASP A 71 12.71 -0.53 -16.29
CA ASP A 71 13.55 0.37 -17.10
C ASP A 71 13.91 1.68 -16.37
N ALA A 72 13.30 1.94 -15.21
CA ALA A 72 13.63 3.10 -14.40
C ALA A 72 14.99 2.87 -13.72
N TYR A 73 15.96 3.73 -14.03
CA TYR A 73 17.29 3.68 -13.40
C TYR A 73 17.19 4.01 -11.90
N ILE A 74 17.16 2.96 -11.08
CA ILE A 74 17.25 3.08 -9.63
C ILE A 74 18.73 3.17 -9.26
N ARG A 75 19.20 4.38 -8.96
CA ARG A 75 20.58 4.59 -8.50
C ARG A 75 20.68 4.19 -7.03
N PRO A 76 21.60 3.28 -6.63
CA PRO A 76 21.87 3.06 -5.22
C PRO A 76 22.27 4.38 -4.54
N PRO A 77 21.76 4.69 -3.33
CA PRO A 77 21.07 3.80 -2.37
C PRO A 77 19.52 3.87 -2.41
N PHE A 78 18.92 4.47 -3.44
CA PHE A 78 17.47 4.67 -3.48
C PHE A 78 16.72 3.37 -3.72
N THR A 79 15.58 3.17 -3.04
CA THR A 79 14.77 1.94 -3.16
C THR A 79 13.56 2.17 -4.04
N ILE A 80 12.94 1.09 -4.54
CA ILE A 80 11.67 1.18 -5.28
C ILE A 80 10.63 1.99 -4.49
N ALA A 81 10.59 1.82 -3.16
CA ALA A 81 9.71 2.60 -2.28
C ALA A 81 9.92 4.12 -2.36
N THR A 82 11.14 4.59 -2.64
CA THR A 82 11.43 6.01 -2.87
C THR A 82 10.75 6.51 -4.16
N TYR A 83 10.77 5.70 -5.22
CA TYR A 83 10.17 6.04 -6.52
C TYR A 83 8.67 5.77 -6.58
N SER A 84 8.13 4.90 -5.73
CA SER A 84 6.70 4.58 -5.60
C SER A 84 5.79 5.82 -5.50
N ARG A 85 6.30 6.94 -4.97
CA ARG A 85 5.55 8.20 -4.85
C ARG A 85 5.35 8.93 -6.17
N LEU A 86 6.22 8.72 -7.16
CA LEU A 86 6.07 9.29 -8.51
C LEU A 86 4.91 8.63 -9.27
N PHE A 87 4.63 7.37 -8.94
CA PHE A 87 3.53 6.59 -9.50
C PHE A 87 2.16 6.90 -8.90
N ILE A 88 2.06 7.92 -8.04
CA ILE A 88 0.78 8.47 -7.55
C ILE A 88 0.15 9.42 -8.60
N SER A 89 0.89 9.76 -9.66
CA SER A 89 0.44 10.65 -10.73
C SER A 89 -0.87 10.19 -11.39
N PRO A 90 -1.75 11.11 -11.87
CA PRO A 90 -3.06 10.80 -12.46
C PRO A 90 -3.10 9.63 -13.47
N PRO A 91 -2.10 9.44 -14.37
CA PRO A 91 -2.13 8.33 -15.32
C PRO A 91 -2.13 6.95 -14.66
N PHE A 92 -1.46 6.81 -13.51
CA PHE A 92 -1.37 5.55 -12.78
C PHE A 92 -2.62 5.24 -11.95
N LEU A 93 -3.37 6.28 -11.58
CA LEU A 93 -4.59 6.12 -10.81
C LEU A 93 -5.65 5.33 -11.61
N ASP A 94 -5.63 5.43 -12.94
CA ASP A 94 -6.53 4.68 -13.82
C ASP A 94 -6.19 3.19 -13.91
N ILE A 95 -4.92 2.82 -13.73
CA ILE A 95 -4.47 1.41 -13.66
C ILE A 95 -5.01 0.76 -12.37
N LEU A 96 -5.11 1.53 -11.28
CA LEU A 96 -5.58 1.05 -9.97
C LEU A 96 -7.12 1.00 -9.85
N LYS A 97 -7.85 1.56 -10.83
CA LYS A 97 -9.32 1.51 -10.92
C LYS A 97 -9.84 0.27 -11.66
N ARG A 98 -8.97 -0.43 -12.39
CA ARG A 98 -9.28 -1.71 -13.05
C ARG A 98 -9.10 -2.87 -12.09
#